data_AF-A0A812T7K9-F1
#
_entry.id   AF-A0A812T7K9-F1
#
_cell.length_a   1.000
_cell.length_b   1.000
_cell.length_c   1.000
_cell.angle_alpha   90.00
_cell.angle_beta   90.00
_cell.angle_gamma   90.00
#
_symmetry.space_group_name_H-M   'P 1'
#
loop_
_entity.id
_entity.type
_entity.pdbx_description
1 polymer ?
#
loop_
_entity_poly.entity_id
_entity_poly.type
_entity_poly.pdbx_seq_one_letter_code
_entity_poly.pdbx_strand_id
1 'polypeptide(L)'
;MVYMELEGFPAIRYVALLLEVISKTLEHKLLKDRELERETYEAAFNEGDGLLVVLPLLQALPQVAEHALSCLSTISQTYLENVEKMVRLGALEALMSVPSPKSQPVPSHIEASLAVPAARRSASKLLMQCTAAQGFMDVLQANAERFVKELVKLGIQLWMDGAASAESFQDIIHVFHAISLQKPDILSTNLREAPMLQLLLRLEKANVPATPLAADILKTLRKDRSFKRAFAPVKKLYEEGYDPELELKLRQHTSMQMTGQVN
;
A
#
# COMPACT_ATOMS: atom_id res chain seq x y z
N MET A 1 -19.57 -11.63 11.38
CA MET A 1 -20.13 -11.60 10.02
C MET A 1 -19.48 -12.75 9.27
N VAL A 2 -20.24 -13.78 8.94
CA VAL A 2 -19.73 -15.03 8.34
C VAL A 2 -19.65 -14.82 6.84
N TYR A 3 -18.46 -14.54 6.30
CA TYR A 3 -18.24 -14.56 4.86
C TYR A 3 -18.15 -16.03 4.45
N MET A 4 -19.26 -16.56 3.91
CA MET A 4 -19.33 -17.90 3.36
C MET A 4 -18.23 -18.07 2.29
N GLU A 5 -17.63 -19.25 2.25
CA GLU A 5 -16.79 -19.73 1.16
C GLU A 5 -17.60 -19.63 -0.14
N LEU A 6 -17.41 -18.54 -0.88
CA LEU A 6 -18.13 -18.29 -2.13
C LEU A 6 -17.46 -19.02 -3.31
N GLU A 7 -16.34 -19.71 -3.12
CA GLU A 7 -15.62 -20.40 -4.19
C GLU A 7 -16.56 -21.34 -4.98
N GLY A 8 -16.81 -21.00 -6.25
CA GLY A 8 -17.71 -21.73 -7.15
C GLY A 8 -19.13 -21.16 -7.31
N PHE A 9 -19.51 -20.11 -6.59
CA PHE A 9 -20.83 -19.48 -6.76
C PHE A 9 -20.86 -18.52 -7.97
N PRO A 10 -21.81 -18.66 -8.92
CA PRO A 10 -21.99 -17.72 -10.03
C PRO A 10 -22.18 -16.27 -9.55
N ALA A 11 -22.70 -16.11 -8.34
CA ALA A 11 -22.90 -14.82 -7.66
C ALA A 11 -21.64 -13.96 -7.55
N ILE A 12 -20.44 -14.55 -7.37
CA ILE A 12 -19.20 -13.75 -7.25
C ILE A 12 -18.96 -12.94 -8.51
N ARG A 13 -19.22 -13.53 -9.69
CA ARG A 13 -19.05 -12.84 -10.96
C ARG A 13 -19.95 -11.60 -11.03
N TYR A 14 -21.18 -11.71 -10.54
CA TYR A 14 -22.11 -10.58 -10.50
C TYR A 14 -21.67 -9.52 -9.48
N VAL A 15 -21.16 -9.93 -8.31
CA VAL A 15 -20.59 -9.00 -7.32
C VAL A 15 -19.39 -8.24 -7.88
N ALA A 16 -18.46 -8.95 -8.54
CA ALA A 16 -17.30 -8.33 -9.19
C ALA A 16 -17.72 -7.33 -10.28
N LEU A 17 -18.66 -7.71 -11.15
CA LEU A 17 -19.19 -6.83 -12.19
C LEU A 17 -19.89 -5.58 -11.62
N LEU A 18 -20.69 -5.74 -10.56
CA LEU A 18 -21.34 -4.60 -9.91
C LEU A 18 -20.32 -3.66 -9.28
N LEU A 19 -19.32 -4.20 -8.57
CA LEU A 19 -18.24 -3.39 -8.02
C LEU A 19 -17.38 -2.73 -9.10
N GLU A 20 -17.15 -3.39 -10.23
CA GLU A 20 -16.44 -2.80 -11.37
C GLU A 20 -17.20 -1.59 -11.91
N VAL A 21 -18.53 -1.69 -12.06
CA VAL A 21 -19.37 -0.57 -12.49
C VAL A 21 -19.29 0.55 -11.45
N ILE A 22 -19.47 0.24 -10.18
CA ILE A 22 -19.40 1.23 -9.08
C ILE A 22 -18.03 1.89 -9.08
N SER A 23 -16.93 1.14 -9.12
CA SER A 23 -15.58 1.69 -9.04
C SER A 23 -15.28 2.62 -10.21
N LYS A 24 -15.67 2.24 -11.44
CA LYS A 24 -15.52 3.10 -12.63
C LYS A 24 -16.41 4.34 -12.56
N THR A 25 -17.64 4.22 -12.09
CA THR A 25 -18.55 5.36 -11.92
C THR A 25 -18.01 6.34 -10.89
N LEU A 26 -17.55 5.85 -9.72
CA LEU A 26 -16.93 6.69 -8.70
C LEU A 26 -15.67 7.37 -9.24
N GLU A 27 -14.76 6.62 -9.89
CA GLU A 27 -13.52 7.20 -10.43
C GLU A 27 -13.83 8.29 -11.46
N HIS A 28 -14.79 8.04 -12.35
CA HIS A 28 -15.18 9.01 -13.36
C HIS A 28 -15.81 10.25 -12.71
N LYS A 29 -16.85 10.09 -11.89
CA LYS A 29 -17.64 11.21 -11.36
C LYS A 29 -16.96 11.98 -10.23
N LEU A 30 -16.08 11.35 -9.47
CA LEU A 30 -15.43 12.02 -8.33
C LEU A 30 -14.05 12.60 -8.67
N LEU A 31 -13.31 12.00 -9.62
CA LEU A 31 -11.92 12.40 -9.91
C LEU A 31 -11.69 12.95 -11.32
N LYS A 32 -12.46 12.51 -12.33
CA LYS A 32 -12.19 12.86 -13.74
C LYS A 32 -13.16 13.91 -14.29
N ASP A 33 -14.39 13.90 -13.83
CA ASP A 33 -15.43 14.82 -14.30
C ASP A 33 -15.29 16.21 -13.65
N ARG A 34 -15.68 17.27 -14.37
CA ARG A 34 -15.62 18.67 -13.90
C ARG A 34 -16.96 19.17 -13.36
N GLU A 35 -17.92 18.27 -13.14
CA GLU A 35 -19.34 18.60 -12.96
C GLU A 35 -19.81 18.79 -11.50
N LEU A 36 -20.94 19.52 -11.39
CA LEU A 36 -21.71 19.87 -10.20
C LEU A 36 -22.25 18.67 -9.39
N GLU A 37 -22.16 17.44 -9.90
CA GLU A 37 -22.80 16.25 -9.30
C GLU A 37 -21.87 15.41 -8.41
N ARG A 38 -20.61 15.81 -8.23
CA ARG A 38 -19.64 15.08 -7.39
C ARG A 38 -20.20 14.78 -6.00
N GLU A 39 -20.81 15.78 -5.37
CA GLU A 39 -21.40 15.64 -4.04
C GLU A 39 -22.57 14.64 -4.01
N THR A 40 -23.36 14.54 -5.09
CA THR A 40 -24.49 13.61 -5.18
C THR A 40 -24.04 12.15 -5.21
N TYR A 41 -23.02 11.83 -6.01
CA TYR A 41 -22.51 10.46 -6.10
C TYR A 41 -21.85 10.00 -4.79
N GLU A 42 -21.15 10.93 -4.14
CA GLU A 42 -20.55 10.66 -2.84
C GLU A 42 -21.59 10.54 -1.73
N ALA A 43 -22.60 11.40 -1.71
CA ALA A 43 -23.71 11.29 -0.78
C ALA A 43 -24.44 9.96 -0.96
N ALA A 44 -24.72 9.54 -2.20
CA ALA A 44 -25.33 8.25 -2.49
C ALA A 44 -24.46 7.06 -2.02
N PHE A 45 -23.14 7.14 -2.22
CA PHE A 45 -22.22 6.13 -1.71
C PHE A 45 -22.24 6.04 -0.18
N ASN A 46 -22.29 7.20 0.49
CA ASN A 46 -22.33 7.27 1.95
C ASN A 46 -23.67 6.85 2.54
N GLU A 47 -24.79 7.22 1.93
CA GLU A 47 -26.15 6.83 2.32
C GLU A 47 -26.34 5.31 2.20
N GLY A 48 -25.75 4.69 1.18
CA GLY A 48 -25.73 3.24 1.00
C GLY A 48 -24.74 2.49 1.89
N ASP A 49 -24.18 3.14 2.91
CA ASP A 49 -23.14 2.55 3.79
C ASP A 49 -21.94 2.00 3.02
N GLY A 50 -21.57 2.63 1.90
CA GLY A 50 -20.61 2.11 0.93
C GLY A 50 -19.27 1.68 1.54
N LEU A 51 -18.75 2.40 2.52
CA LEU A 51 -17.52 2.00 3.23
C LEU A 51 -17.68 0.72 4.05
N LEU A 52 -18.81 0.54 4.73
CA LEU A 52 -19.09 -0.67 5.52
C LEU A 52 -19.29 -1.88 4.61
N VAL A 53 -19.83 -1.67 3.41
CA VAL A 53 -20.04 -2.72 2.41
C VAL A 53 -18.73 -3.09 1.70
N VAL A 54 -17.96 -2.10 1.25
CA VAL A 54 -16.80 -2.31 0.36
C VAL A 54 -15.55 -2.72 1.13
N LEU A 55 -15.32 -2.19 2.34
CA LEU A 55 -14.07 -2.45 3.08
C LEU A 55 -13.83 -3.94 3.37
N PRO A 56 -14.81 -4.73 3.86
CA PRO A 56 -14.60 -6.16 4.05
C PRO A 56 -14.27 -6.91 2.75
N LEU A 57 -14.71 -6.40 1.59
CA LEU A 57 -14.47 -7.02 0.29
C LEU A 57 -13.00 -6.91 -0.16
N LEU A 58 -12.17 -6.11 0.52
CA LEU A 58 -10.72 -6.14 0.35
C LEU A 58 -10.12 -7.51 0.62
N GLN A 59 -10.73 -8.28 1.51
CA GLN A 59 -10.24 -9.61 1.88
C GLN A 59 -10.89 -10.73 1.06
N ALA A 60 -11.87 -10.40 0.20
CA ALA A 60 -12.54 -11.35 -0.68
C ALA A 60 -11.63 -11.79 -1.84
N LEU A 61 -12.14 -12.67 -2.71
CA LEU A 61 -11.41 -13.18 -3.88
C LEU A 61 -10.82 -12.05 -4.75
N PRO A 62 -9.67 -12.26 -5.42
CA PRO A 62 -8.92 -11.19 -6.09
C PRO A 62 -9.73 -10.32 -7.06
N GLN A 63 -10.59 -10.96 -7.86
CA GLN A 63 -11.47 -10.29 -8.82
C GLN A 63 -12.51 -9.35 -8.18
N VAL A 64 -12.82 -9.53 -6.90
CA VAL A 64 -13.70 -8.64 -6.12
C VAL A 64 -12.86 -7.59 -5.40
N ALA A 65 -11.78 -8.02 -4.75
CA ALA A 65 -10.91 -7.17 -3.96
C ALA A 65 -10.23 -6.07 -4.80
N GLU A 66 -9.89 -6.33 -6.06
CA GLU A 66 -9.35 -5.30 -6.97
C GLU A 66 -10.32 -4.13 -7.17
N HIS A 67 -11.60 -4.41 -7.40
CA HIS A 67 -12.62 -3.37 -7.57
C HIS A 67 -12.95 -2.68 -6.24
N ALA A 68 -12.95 -3.43 -5.13
CA ALA A 68 -13.10 -2.84 -3.80
C ALA A 68 -11.95 -1.86 -3.48
N LEU A 69 -10.71 -2.25 -3.77
CA LEU A 69 -9.52 -1.39 -3.68
C LEU A 69 -9.67 -0.14 -4.53
N SER A 70 -10.15 -0.27 -5.75
CA SER A 70 -10.39 0.86 -6.65
C SER A 70 -11.42 1.82 -6.06
N CYS A 71 -12.56 1.34 -5.56
CA CYS A 71 -13.58 2.15 -4.88
C CYS A 71 -12.99 2.93 -3.69
N LEU A 72 -12.28 2.24 -2.79
CA LEU A 72 -11.73 2.87 -1.58
C LEU A 72 -10.61 3.84 -1.92
N SER A 73 -9.75 3.50 -2.87
CA SER A 73 -8.73 4.42 -3.39
C SER A 73 -9.38 5.71 -3.92
N THR A 74 -10.45 5.60 -4.70
CA THR A 74 -11.17 6.76 -5.21
C THR A 74 -11.81 7.60 -4.11
N ILE A 75 -12.56 6.98 -3.19
CA ILE A 75 -13.25 7.68 -2.11
C ILE A 75 -12.26 8.31 -1.12
N SER A 76 -11.07 7.71 -0.93
CA SER A 76 -10.05 8.27 -0.05
C SER A 76 -9.46 9.60 -0.57
N GLN A 77 -9.64 9.89 -1.86
CA GLN A 77 -9.14 11.12 -2.50
C GLN A 77 -10.18 12.27 -2.50
N THR A 78 -11.39 12.07 -1.93
CA THR A 78 -12.43 13.11 -1.94
C THR A 78 -12.36 14.03 -0.72
N TYR A 79 -12.55 13.47 0.47
CA TYR A 79 -12.57 14.20 1.75
C TYR A 79 -11.83 13.42 2.84
N LEU A 80 -11.18 14.15 3.75
CA LEU A 80 -10.42 13.58 4.86
C LEU A 80 -11.31 12.73 5.80
N GLU A 81 -12.57 13.10 5.97
CA GLU A 81 -13.53 12.38 6.80
C GLU A 81 -13.73 10.91 6.35
N ASN A 82 -13.70 10.66 5.04
CA ASN A 82 -13.76 9.31 4.50
C ASN A 82 -12.53 8.51 4.87
N VAL A 83 -11.35 9.14 4.77
CA VAL A 83 -10.08 8.54 5.15
C VAL A 83 -10.07 8.17 6.63
N GLU A 84 -10.51 9.09 7.50
CA GLU A 84 -10.65 8.82 8.93
C GLU A 84 -11.61 7.67 9.21
N LYS A 85 -12.76 7.62 8.52
CA LYS A 85 -13.72 6.53 8.64
C LYS A 85 -13.12 5.20 8.17
N MET A 86 -12.38 5.17 7.06
CA MET A 86 -11.67 3.97 6.59
C MET A 86 -10.66 3.46 7.59
N VAL A 87 -9.84 4.35 8.17
CA VAL A 87 -8.85 3.95 9.20
C VAL A 87 -9.56 3.40 10.44
N ARG A 88 -10.62 4.06 10.93
CA ARG A 88 -11.41 3.56 12.07
C ARG A 88 -12.07 2.21 11.81
N LEU A 89 -12.46 1.94 10.56
CA LEU A 89 -13.08 0.68 10.15
C LEU A 89 -12.05 -0.45 9.85
N GLY A 90 -10.75 -0.18 9.99
CA GLY A 90 -9.71 -1.19 9.85
C GLY A 90 -9.21 -1.41 8.42
N ALA A 91 -9.30 -0.41 7.55
CA ALA A 91 -8.83 -0.52 6.15
C ALA A 91 -7.32 -0.84 6.08
N LEU A 92 -6.53 -0.24 6.97
CA LEU A 92 -5.09 -0.42 7.05
C LEU A 92 -4.72 -1.86 7.45
N GLU A 93 -5.42 -2.41 8.44
CA GLU A 93 -5.24 -3.78 8.89
C GLU A 93 -5.64 -4.77 7.79
N ALA A 94 -6.77 -4.51 7.11
CA ALA A 94 -7.24 -5.33 6.00
C ALA A 94 -6.25 -5.36 4.83
N LEU A 95 -5.69 -4.20 4.46
CA LEU A 95 -4.71 -4.06 3.37
C LEU A 95 -3.38 -4.77 3.65
N MET A 96 -2.91 -4.71 4.89
CA MET A 96 -1.58 -5.18 5.28
C MET A 96 -1.59 -6.61 5.81
N SER A 97 -2.65 -7.36 5.51
CA SER A 97 -2.90 -8.71 6.00
C SER A 97 -2.77 -8.83 7.52
N VAL A 98 -2.96 -7.75 8.28
CA VAL A 98 -2.87 -7.78 9.73
C VAL A 98 -4.15 -8.47 10.24
N PRO A 99 -4.05 -9.53 11.05
CA PRO A 99 -5.23 -10.28 11.46
C PRO A 99 -6.11 -9.38 12.33
N SER A 100 -7.33 -9.08 11.86
CA SER A 100 -8.40 -8.59 12.73
C SER A 100 -8.99 -9.78 13.51
N PRO A 101 -9.45 -9.57 14.76
CA PRO A 101 -8.93 -10.16 15.98
C PRO A 101 -8.69 -11.68 16.00
N LYS A 102 -7.70 -12.07 16.83
CA LYS A 102 -7.13 -13.42 17.07
C LYS A 102 -8.10 -14.60 17.24
N SER A 103 -9.39 -14.35 17.46
CA SER A 103 -10.38 -15.40 17.73
C SER A 103 -10.81 -16.16 16.46
N GLN A 104 -10.83 -15.51 15.28
CA GLN A 104 -11.15 -16.15 14.00
C GLN A 104 -10.46 -15.39 12.84
N PRO A 105 -9.27 -15.80 12.38
CA PRO A 105 -8.68 -15.21 11.18
C PRO A 105 -9.56 -15.55 9.97
N VAL A 106 -10.14 -14.52 9.35
CA VAL A 106 -10.87 -14.67 8.08
C VAL A 106 -9.84 -15.01 6.99
N PRO A 107 -10.12 -15.98 6.10
CA PRO A 107 -9.29 -16.20 4.91
C PRO A 107 -9.18 -14.90 4.13
N SER A 108 -7.95 -14.40 3.95
CA SER A 108 -7.71 -13.15 3.24
C SER A 108 -7.02 -13.45 1.92
N HIS A 109 -7.61 -13.01 0.82
CA HIS A 109 -6.97 -13.10 -0.51
C HIS A 109 -6.30 -11.78 -0.92
N ILE A 110 -6.02 -10.87 0.02
CA ILE A 110 -5.42 -9.57 -0.29
C ILE A 110 -4.03 -9.74 -0.93
N GLU A 111 -3.24 -10.73 -0.50
CA GLU A 111 -1.93 -11.02 -1.10
C GLU A 111 -2.05 -11.44 -2.58
N ALA A 112 -3.03 -12.28 -2.89
CA ALA A 112 -3.33 -12.67 -4.27
C ALA A 112 -3.86 -11.49 -5.10
N SER A 113 -4.61 -10.59 -4.48
CA SER A 113 -5.10 -9.35 -5.11
C SER A 113 -3.95 -8.40 -5.45
N LEU A 114 -3.02 -8.21 -4.51
CA LEU A 114 -1.83 -7.38 -4.67
C LEU A 114 -0.78 -7.97 -5.62
N ALA A 115 -0.99 -9.19 -6.15
CA ALA A 115 -0.19 -9.71 -7.26
C ALA A 115 -0.43 -8.93 -8.57
N VAL A 116 -1.58 -8.27 -8.70
CA VAL A 116 -1.94 -7.47 -9.88
C VAL A 116 -1.41 -6.02 -9.75
N PRO A 117 -0.72 -5.48 -10.77
CA PRO A 117 -0.20 -4.10 -10.72
C PRO A 117 -1.27 -3.03 -10.44
N ALA A 118 -2.46 -3.17 -11.03
CA ALA A 118 -3.56 -2.21 -10.83
C ALA A 118 -4.03 -2.16 -9.37
N ALA A 119 -4.12 -3.32 -8.70
CA ALA A 119 -4.43 -3.41 -7.29
C ALA A 119 -3.35 -2.74 -6.42
N ARG A 120 -2.05 -2.97 -6.72
CA ARG A 120 -0.95 -2.29 -6.02
C ARG A 120 -1.01 -0.77 -6.15
N ARG A 121 -1.31 -0.26 -7.34
CA ARG A 121 -1.47 1.19 -7.57
C ARG A 121 -2.63 1.78 -6.77
N SER A 122 -3.72 1.06 -6.63
CA SER A 122 -4.87 1.49 -5.81
C SER A 122 -4.54 1.43 -4.32
N ALA A 123 -3.84 0.39 -3.88
CA ALA A 123 -3.41 0.23 -2.49
C ALA A 123 -2.43 1.33 -2.06
N SER A 124 -1.46 1.71 -2.91
CA SER A 124 -0.52 2.79 -2.59
C SER A 124 -1.21 4.14 -2.41
N LYS A 125 -2.17 4.45 -3.28
CA LYS A 125 -2.97 5.68 -3.21
C LYS A 125 -3.77 5.74 -1.93
N LEU A 126 -4.48 4.67 -1.61
CA LEU A 126 -5.24 4.55 -0.36
C LEU A 126 -4.33 4.73 0.87
N LEU A 127 -3.19 4.01 0.91
CA LEU A 127 -2.21 4.13 2.00
C LEU A 127 -1.67 5.56 2.15
N MET A 128 -1.36 6.23 1.04
CA MET A 128 -0.92 7.61 1.05
C MET A 128 -1.97 8.55 1.65
N GLN A 129 -3.23 8.45 1.21
CA GLN A 129 -4.31 9.26 1.78
C GLN A 129 -4.47 8.99 3.28
N CYS A 130 -4.37 7.72 3.71
CA CYS A 130 -4.45 7.35 5.11
C CYS A 130 -3.39 8.01 6.01
N THR A 131 -2.24 8.44 5.49
CA THR A 131 -1.22 9.13 6.30
C THR A 131 -1.70 10.44 6.92
N ALA A 132 -2.75 11.06 6.37
CA ALA A 132 -3.35 12.28 6.89
C ALA A 132 -4.34 12.04 8.04
N ALA A 133 -4.77 10.79 8.28
CA ALA A 133 -5.75 10.48 9.32
C ALA A 133 -5.11 10.39 10.71
N GLN A 134 -5.80 10.93 11.72
CA GLN A 134 -5.32 11.00 13.10
C GLN A 134 -4.97 9.62 13.72
N GLY A 135 -5.61 8.54 13.27
CA GLY A 135 -5.37 7.17 13.78
C GLY A 135 -4.31 6.37 13.02
N PHE A 136 -3.73 6.90 11.94
CA PHE A 136 -2.80 6.14 11.09
C PHE A 136 -1.59 5.61 11.85
N MET A 137 -0.94 6.47 12.65
CA MET A 137 0.26 6.07 13.40
C MET A 137 -0.06 5.12 14.56
N ASP A 138 -1.26 5.19 15.13
CA ASP A 138 -1.68 4.29 16.20
C ASP A 138 -1.84 2.85 15.67
N VAL A 139 -2.50 2.71 14.52
CA VAL A 139 -2.64 1.43 13.81
C VAL A 139 -1.27 0.87 13.42
N LEU A 140 -0.41 1.73 12.85
CA LEU A 140 0.95 1.36 12.48
C LEU A 140 1.73 0.88 13.71
N GLN A 141 1.67 1.59 14.84
CA GLN A 141 2.43 1.23 16.03
C GLN A 141 1.98 -0.12 16.61
N ALA A 142 0.68 -0.43 16.57
CA ALA A 142 0.16 -1.69 17.06
C ALA A 142 0.72 -2.91 16.29
N ASN A 143 1.10 -2.73 15.02
CA ASN A 143 1.55 -3.81 14.12
C ASN A 143 2.83 -3.46 13.35
N ALA A 144 3.70 -2.67 13.98
CA ALA A 144 4.80 -1.95 13.33
C ALA A 144 5.68 -2.80 12.42
N GLU A 145 6.15 -3.94 12.91
CA GLU A 145 7.05 -4.82 12.16
C GLU A 145 6.38 -5.39 10.91
N ARG A 146 5.19 -5.99 11.07
CA ARG A 146 4.45 -6.59 9.95
C ARG A 146 4.03 -5.54 8.94
N PHE A 147 3.48 -4.43 9.41
CA PHE A 147 3.01 -3.33 8.55
C PHE A 147 4.15 -2.80 7.69
N VAL A 148 5.32 -2.51 8.28
CA VAL A 148 6.44 -1.96 7.52
C VAL A 148 7.04 -2.99 6.56
N LYS A 149 7.06 -4.27 6.93
CA LYS A 149 7.51 -5.35 6.02
C LYS A 149 6.62 -5.45 4.77
N GLU A 150 5.30 -5.44 4.94
CA GLU A 150 4.38 -5.44 3.79
C GLU A 150 4.47 -4.14 2.98
N LEU A 151 4.71 -2.99 3.63
CA LEU A 151 4.87 -1.71 2.95
C LEU A 151 6.14 -1.69 2.08
N VAL A 152 7.23 -2.27 2.60
CA VAL A 152 8.49 -2.47 1.88
C VAL A 152 8.27 -3.39 0.68
N LYS A 153 7.58 -4.53 0.87
CA LYS A 153 7.25 -5.46 -0.21
C LYS A 153 6.45 -4.77 -1.31
N LEU A 154 5.39 -4.04 -0.95
CA LEU A 154 4.56 -3.28 -1.88
C LEU A 154 5.38 -2.24 -2.66
N GLY A 155 6.23 -1.48 -1.97
CA GLY A 155 7.09 -0.48 -2.61
C GLY A 155 8.09 -1.09 -3.60
N ILE A 156 8.70 -2.24 -3.28
CA ILE A 156 9.60 -2.95 -4.19
C ILE A 156 8.83 -3.44 -5.43
N GLN A 157 7.64 -4.02 -5.23
CA GLN A 157 6.81 -4.50 -6.34
C GLN A 157 6.38 -3.36 -7.27
N LEU A 158 5.98 -2.21 -6.72
CA LEU A 158 5.63 -1.01 -7.50
C LEU A 158 6.83 -0.45 -8.28
N TRP A 159 8.03 -0.51 -7.71
CA TRP A 159 9.26 -0.17 -8.45
C TRP A 159 9.50 -1.13 -9.61
N MET A 160 9.30 -2.44 -9.39
CA MET A 160 9.48 -3.47 -10.42
C MET A 160 8.44 -3.39 -11.54
N ASP A 161 7.25 -2.85 -11.27
CA ASP A 161 6.23 -2.57 -12.29
C ASP A 161 6.67 -1.52 -13.33
N GLY A 162 7.73 -0.77 -13.02
CA GLY A 162 8.33 0.19 -13.93
C GLY A 162 7.51 1.47 -14.10
N ALA A 163 7.66 2.10 -15.27
CA ALA A 163 7.17 3.46 -15.51
C ALA A 163 5.65 3.64 -15.29
N ALA A 164 4.86 2.59 -15.55
CA ALA A 164 3.40 2.63 -15.37
C ALA A 164 2.95 2.76 -13.90
N SER A 165 3.85 2.52 -12.95
CA SER A 165 3.57 2.60 -11.50
C SER A 165 4.43 3.66 -10.80
N ALA A 166 5.07 4.57 -11.54
CA ALA A 166 5.98 5.57 -10.97
C ALA A 166 5.30 6.50 -9.94
N GLU A 167 4.08 6.96 -10.23
CA GLU A 167 3.26 7.78 -9.30
C GLU A 167 2.93 6.99 -8.03
N SER A 168 2.45 5.75 -8.19
CA SER A 168 2.14 4.86 -7.08
C SER A 168 3.36 4.50 -6.22
N PHE A 169 4.53 4.37 -6.85
CA PHE A 169 5.78 4.22 -6.10
C PHE A 169 6.10 5.49 -5.31
N GLN A 170 5.91 6.67 -5.89
CA GLN A 170 6.05 7.95 -5.18
C GLN A 170 5.08 8.07 -4.00
N ASP A 171 3.84 7.58 -4.12
CA ASP A 171 2.87 7.52 -3.01
C ASP A 171 3.44 6.70 -1.83
N ILE A 172 4.04 5.53 -2.09
CA ILE A 172 4.67 4.74 -1.04
C ILE A 172 5.88 5.46 -0.41
N ILE A 173 6.67 6.20 -1.20
CA ILE A 173 7.76 7.02 -0.64
C ILE A 173 7.21 8.11 0.29
N HIS A 174 6.06 8.72 -0.02
CA HIS A 174 5.39 9.65 0.89
C HIS A 174 4.95 8.96 2.19
N VAL A 175 4.42 7.74 2.12
CA VAL A 175 4.07 6.96 3.30
C VAL A 175 5.32 6.73 4.17
N PHE A 176 6.44 6.30 3.57
CA PHE A 176 7.69 6.14 4.31
C PHE A 176 8.19 7.45 4.90
N HIS A 177 8.03 8.57 4.19
CA HIS A 177 8.40 9.89 4.70
C HIS A 177 7.58 10.24 5.93
N ALA A 178 6.25 10.10 5.88
CA ALA A 178 5.35 10.33 7.01
C ALA A 178 5.75 9.48 8.24
N ILE A 179 6.04 8.19 8.02
CA ILE A 179 6.52 7.28 9.08
C ILE A 179 7.87 7.75 9.62
N SER A 180 8.81 8.13 8.75
CA SER A 180 10.15 8.55 9.18
C SER A 180 10.12 9.77 10.11
N LEU A 181 9.19 10.70 9.89
CA LEU A 181 9.06 11.91 10.70
C LEU A 181 8.49 11.62 12.10
N GLN A 182 7.57 10.66 12.22
CA GLN A 182 6.84 10.41 13.46
C GLN A 182 7.41 9.23 14.27
N LYS A 183 7.86 8.17 13.58
CA LYS A 183 8.36 6.91 14.17
C LYS A 183 9.61 6.41 13.42
N PRO A 184 10.71 7.18 13.45
CA PRO A 184 11.93 6.85 12.69
C PRO A 184 12.54 5.50 13.08
N ASP A 185 12.44 5.09 14.34
CA ASP A 185 12.95 3.84 14.91
C ASP A 185 12.31 2.59 14.29
N ILE A 186 10.99 2.63 14.06
CA ILE A 186 10.24 1.57 13.40
C ILE A 186 10.78 1.35 11.97
N LEU A 187 10.93 2.44 11.23
CA LEU A 187 11.42 2.40 9.86
C LEU A 187 12.91 2.03 9.80
N SER A 188 13.71 2.54 10.73
CA SER A 188 15.14 2.26 10.82
C SER A 188 15.41 0.79 11.08
N THR A 189 14.58 0.10 11.85
CA THR A 189 14.77 -1.32 12.16
C THR A 189 14.45 -2.20 10.96
N ASN A 190 13.37 -1.90 10.24
CA ASN A 190 12.85 -2.74 9.17
C ASN A 190 13.47 -2.49 7.78
N LEU A 191 14.09 -1.32 7.56
CA LEU A 191 14.78 -1.03 6.30
C LEU A 191 16.23 -1.54 6.23
N ARG A 192 16.83 -2.01 7.34
CA ARG A 192 18.26 -2.39 7.38
C ARG A 192 18.63 -3.51 6.41
N GLU A 193 17.71 -4.43 6.21
CA GLU A 193 17.93 -5.65 5.42
C GLU A 193 17.19 -5.59 4.08
N ALA A 194 16.50 -4.48 3.81
CA ALA A 194 15.56 -4.39 2.70
C ALA A 194 16.21 -3.82 1.43
N PRO A 195 15.88 -4.38 0.25
CA PRO A 195 16.18 -3.77 -1.06
C PRO A 195 15.74 -2.30 -1.16
N MET A 196 14.71 -1.94 -0.41
CA MET A 196 14.18 -0.58 -0.31
C MET A 196 15.23 0.44 0.14
N LEU A 197 16.18 0.09 1.01
CA LEU A 197 17.25 1.02 1.40
C LEU A 197 18.15 1.39 0.21
N GLN A 198 18.46 0.41 -0.64
CA GLN A 198 19.23 0.66 -1.86
C GLN A 198 18.43 1.50 -2.85
N LEU A 199 17.12 1.27 -2.96
CA LEU A 199 16.23 2.10 -3.77
C LEU A 199 16.21 3.56 -3.27
N LEU A 200 16.08 3.79 -1.97
CA LEU A 200 16.14 5.14 -1.39
C LEU A 200 17.48 5.83 -1.69
N LEU A 201 18.60 5.11 -1.61
CA LEU A 201 19.92 5.62 -1.98
C LEU A 201 20.04 5.97 -3.47
N ARG A 202 19.41 5.18 -4.34
CA ARG A 202 19.32 5.46 -5.78
C ARG A 202 18.50 6.72 -6.03
N LEU A 203 17.34 6.82 -5.40
CA LEU A 203 16.45 7.97 -5.53
C LEU A 203 17.09 9.27 -5.03
N GLU A 204 17.86 9.23 -3.94
CA GLU A 204 18.62 10.39 -3.41
C GLU A 204 19.50 11.05 -4.50
N LYS A 205 19.89 10.30 -5.55
CA LYS A 205 20.72 10.78 -6.66
C LYS A 205 20.02 10.86 -8.01
N ALA A 206 18.78 10.37 -8.15
CA ALA A 206 18.15 10.12 -9.45
C ALA A 206 17.50 11.36 -10.11
N ASN A 207 17.42 12.50 -9.43
CA ASN A 207 16.76 13.73 -9.91
C ASN A 207 15.32 13.50 -10.42
N VAL A 208 14.54 12.71 -9.69
CA VAL A 208 13.12 12.40 -9.92
C VAL A 208 12.22 13.03 -8.84
N PRO A 209 10.89 13.10 -9.02
CA PRO A 209 9.98 13.71 -8.02
C PRO A 209 10.08 13.13 -6.60
N ALA A 210 10.42 11.84 -6.46
CA ALA A 210 10.62 11.19 -5.16
C ALA A 210 11.97 11.54 -4.47
N THR A 211 12.89 12.21 -5.16
CA THR A 211 14.24 12.53 -4.66
C THR A 211 14.24 13.30 -3.33
N PRO A 212 13.46 14.40 -3.17
CA PRO A 212 13.48 15.16 -1.92
C PRO A 212 13.02 14.31 -0.73
N LEU A 213 11.95 13.54 -0.92
CA LEU A 213 11.40 12.65 0.12
C LEU A 213 12.38 11.55 0.51
N ALA A 214 13.03 10.92 -0.48
CA ALA A 214 14.04 9.90 -0.22
C ALA A 214 15.24 10.47 0.56
N ALA A 215 15.70 11.68 0.20
CA ALA A 215 16.76 12.36 0.91
C ALA A 215 16.36 12.69 2.37
N ASP A 216 15.14 13.17 2.60
CA ASP A 216 14.64 13.52 3.93
C ASP A 216 14.42 12.29 4.82
N ILE A 217 13.92 11.18 4.25
CA ILE A 217 13.86 9.88 4.94
C ILE A 217 15.26 9.47 5.39
N LEU A 218 16.23 9.42 4.47
CA LEU A 218 17.60 9.01 4.78
C LEU A 218 18.25 9.94 5.80
N LYS A 219 18.05 11.26 5.69
CA LYS A 219 18.54 12.25 6.66
C LYS A 219 17.98 11.99 8.05
N THR A 220 16.70 11.66 8.15
CA THR A 220 16.04 11.37 9.42
C THR A 220 16.54 10.06 10.02
N LEU A 221 16.61 9.00 9.23
CA LEU A 221 17.10 7.68 9.69
C LEU A 221 18.59 7.71 10.08
N ARG A 222 19.43 8.52 9.42
CA ARG A 222 20.86 8.68 9.76
C ARG A 222 21.10 9.27 11.15
N LYS A 223 20.09 9.89 11.78
CA LYS A 223 20.18 10.37 13.18
C LYS A 223 20.22 9.20 14.17
N ASP A 224 19.67 8.05 13.81
CA ASP A 224 19.74 6.82 14.60
C ASP A 224 21.13 6.16 14.46
N ARG A 225 21.83 6.02 15.59
CA ARG A 225 23.17 5.42 15.64
C ARG A 225 23.18 3.97 15.15
N SER A 226 22.13 3.21 15.41
CA SER A 226 22.02 1.80 15.04
C SER A 226 21.79 1.65 13.54
N PHE A 227 20.94 2.50 12.96
CA PHE A 227 20.79 2.59 11.51
C PHE A 227 22.07 3.03 10.81
N LYS A 228 22.77 4.05 11.34
CA LYS A 228 24.03 4.53 10.75
C LYS A 228 25.09 3.44 10.60
N ARG A 229 25.17 2.51 11.56
CA ARG A 229 26.10 1.35 11.50
C ARG A 229 25.71 0.36 10.40
N ALA A 230 24.42 0.05 10.24
CA ALA A 230 23.92 -0.81 9.17
C ALA A 230 23.99 -0.15 7.79
N PHE A 231 23.85 1.18 7.76
CA PHE A 231 23.81 2.00 6.55
C PHE A 231 25.19 2.20 5.91
N ALA A 232 26.26 2.32 6.71
CA ALA A 232 27.62 2.55 6.22
C ALA A 232 28.13 1.51 5.18
N PRO A 233 27.99 0.19 5.38
CA PRO A 233 28.42 -0.79 4.39
C PRO A 233 27.60 -0.74 3.10
N VAL A 234 26.28 -0.54 3.19
CA VAL A 234 25.39 -0.45 2.01
C VAL A 234 25.70 0.80 1.18
N LYS A 235 25.94 1.93 1.83
CA LYS A 235 26.35 3.17 1.17
C LYS A 235 27.70 3.02 0.49
N LYS A 236 28.68 2.38 1.14
CA LYS A 236 30.01 2.13 0.58
C LYS A 236 29.93 1.25 -0.68
N LEU A 237 29.18 0.15 -0.64
CA LEU A 237 28.92 -0.70 -1.81
C LEU A 237 28.25 0.08 -2.96
N TYR A 238 27.34 1.00 -2.64
CA TYR A 238 26.68 1.84 -3.64
C TYR A 238 27.59 2.93 -4.24
N GLU A 239 28.53 3.47 -3.46
CA GLU A 239 29.46 4.53 -3.88
C GLU A 239 30.71 4.00 -4.61
N GLU A 240 31.13 2.76 -4.34
CA GLU A 240 32.32 2.13 -4.95
C GLU A 240 32.08 1.55 -6.34
N GLY A 241 30.83 1.55 -6.82
CA GLY A 241 30.46 1.09 -8.16
C GLY A 241 29.22 0.23 -8.11
N TYR A 242 28.14 0.74 -8.70
CA TYR A 242 26.90 0.03 -8.92
C TYR A 242 27.16 -1.33 -9.60
N ASP A 243 26.78 -2.42 -8.94
CA ASP A 243 26.87 -3.78 -9.49
C ASP A 243 25.51 -4.22 -10.09
N PRO A 244 25.39 -4.36 -11.43
CA PRO A 244 24.20 -4.87 -12.10
C PRO A 244 23.82 -6.29 -11.66
N GLU A 245 24.77 -7.10 -11.17
CA GLU A 245 24.47 -8.44 -10.64
C GLU A 245 23.67 -8.38 -9.33
N LEU A 246 23.85 -7.34 -8.52
CA LEU A 246 23.07 -7.16 -7.29
C LEU A 246 21.60 -6.83 -7.62
N GLU A 247 21.37 -6.08 -8.69
CA GLU A 247 20.02 -5.84 -9.23
C GLU A 247 19.38 -7.13 -9.75
N LEU A 248 20.16 -7.97 -10.45
CA LEU A 248 19.72 -9.29 -10.88
C LEU A 248 19.39 -10.20 -9.69
N LYS A 249 20.22 -10.19 -8.64
CA LYS A 249 20.00 -10.94 -7.39
C LYS A 249 18.79 -10.45 -6.62
N LEU A 250 18.50 -9.14 -6.61
CA LEU A 250 17.27 -8.58 -6.05
C LEU A 250 16.02 -9.03 -6.82
N ARG A 251 16.08 -9.08 -8.15
CA ARG A 251 15.02 -9.67 -8.99
C ARG A 251 14.83 -11.16 -8.70
N GLN A 252 15.92 -11.91 -8.49
CA GLN A 252 15.91 -13.34 -8.16
C GLN A 252 15.40 -13.63 -6.74
N HIS A 253 15.79 -12.84 -5.74
CA HIS A 253 15.35 -13.01 -4.35
C HIS A 253 13.85 -12.72 -4.19
N THR A 254 13.34 -11.74 -4.94
CA THR A 254 11.90 -11.40 -4.98
C THR A 254 11.08 -12.49 -5.70
N SER A 255 11.65 -13.15 -6.71
CA SER A 255 10.99 -14.25 -7.43
C SER A 255 11.07 -15.61 -6.71
N MET A 256 12.10 -15.84 -5.89
CA MET A 256 12.21 -17.04 -5.03
C MET A 256 11.30 -16.96 -3.79
N GLN A 257 11.08 -15.77 -3.22
CA GLN A 257 10.13 -15.61 -2.10
C GLN A 257 8.66 -15.73 -2.53
N MET A 258 8.34 -15.48 -3.80
CA MET A 258 6.97 -15.61 -4.35
C MET A 258 6.65 -17.05 -4.80
N THR A 259 7.65 -17.90 -5.01
CA THR A 259 7.47 -19.32 -5.37
C THR A 259 7.60 -20.28 -4.19
N GLY A 260 8.16 -19.82 -3.06
CA GLY A 260 8.38 -20.62 -1.85
C GLY A 260 7.20 -20.78 -0.88
N GLN A 261 6.00 -20.29 -1.21
CA GLN A 261 4.78 -20.45 -0.39
C GLN A 261 3.71 -21.35 -1.03
N VAL A 262 4.08 -22.17 -2.02
CA VAL A 262 3.26 -23.29 -2.47
C VAL A 262 3.98 -24.58 -2.09
N ASN A 263 3.74 -25.04 -0.87
CA ASN A 263 3.77 -26.43 -0.42
C ASN A 263 3.06 -26.55 0.92
#